data_AF-A0A086KKJ0-F1
#
_entry.id   AF-A0A086KKJ0-F1
#
_cell.length_a   1.000
_cell.length_b   1.000
_cell.length_c   1.000
_cell.angle_alpha   90.00
_cell.angle_beta   90.00
_cell.angle_gamma   90.00
#
_symmetry.space_group_name_H-M   'P 1'
#
loop_
_entity.id
_entity.type
_entity.pdbx_description
1 polymer ?
#
loop_
_entity_poly.entity_id
_entity_poly.type
_entity_poly.pdbx_seq_one_letter_code
_entity_poly.pdbx_strand_id
1 'polypeptide(L)'
;MYNLLDRYLPSNVTLTDKDEHDQRLMLRSSWLRLLEDAQTCQDNLIGMQTEYKRELIVNINSFKADVKQFRDDFEKNGPAALGIAPREAVERVRRFKEECEMRTRKQEIYYAGEDLFGFPHQSYPELDQTKKEISHLTLLYDLYVQTFKSLPG
;
A
#
# COMPACT_ATOMS: atom_id res chain seq x y z
N MET A 1 -20.25 -24.74 -31.83
CA MET A 1 -21.15 -24.49 -32.98
C MET A 1 -20.36 -24.23 -34.26
N TYR A 2 -19.46 -23.23 -34.33
CA TYR A 2 -18.64 -22.96 -35.54
C TYR A 2 -17.74 -24.11 -36.01
N ASN A 3 -17.14 -24.89 -35.10
CA ASN A 3 -16.32 -26.06 -35.49
C ASN A 3 -17.10 -27.16 -36.24
N LEU A 4 -18.42 -27.23 -36.04
CA LEU A 4 -19.30 -28.13 -36.82
C LEU A 4 -19.58 -27.55 -38.21
N LEU A 5 -19.75 -26.24 -38.30
CA LEU A 5 -19.94 -25.53 -39.57
C LEU A 5 -18.68 -25.65 -40.45
N ASP A 6 -17.49 -25.40 -39.89
CA ASP A 6 -16.21 -25.50 -40.60
C ASP A 6 -15.90 -26.91 -41.13
N ARG A 7 -16.39 -27.96 -40.45
CA ARG A 7 -16.06 -29.36 -40.75
C ARG A 7 -17.01 -30.02 -41.74
N TYR A 8 -18.26 -29.57 -41.80
CA TYR A 8 -19.32 -30.25 -42.55
C TYR A 8 -19.97 -29.40 -43.65
N LEU A 9 -19.64 -28.11 -43.77
CA LEU A 9 -20.03 -27.32 -44.94
C LEU A 9 -19.00 -27.40 -46.08
N PRO A 10 -19.43 -27.65 -47.33
CA PRO A 10 -18.56 -27.59 -48.49
C PRO A 10 -18.09 -26.14 -48.76
N SER A 11 -16.86 -25.97 -49.24
CA SER A 11 -16.17 -24.68 -49.40
C SER A 11 -16.86 -23.65 -50.31
N ASN A 12 -17.94 -24.05 -50.99
CA ASN A 12 -18.76 -23.23 -51.89
C ASN A 12 -20.01 -22.63 -51.21
N VAL A 13 -20.28 -22.93 -49.93
CA VAL A 13 -21.43 -22.40 -49.18
C VAL A 13 -20.93 -21.66 -47.94
N THR A 14 -21.00 -20.33 -47.96
CA THR A 14 -20.72 -19.47 -46.80
C THR A 14 -22.03 -19.10 -46.10
N LEU A 15 -22.30 -19.73 -44.96
CA LEU A 15 -23.42 -19.35 -44.06
C LEU A 15 -23.02 -18.26 -43.06
N THR A 16 -21.72 -18.04 -42.87
CA THR A 16 -21.13 -17.07 -41.95
C THR A 16 -20.72 -15.83 -42.75
N ASP A 17 -21.05 -14.64 -42.25
CA ASP A 17 -20.68 -13.38 -42.90
C ASP A 17 -19.14 -13.21 -42.89
N LYS A 18 -18.58 -12.52 -43.88
CA LYS A 18 -17.13 -12.26 -43.95
C LYS A 18 -16.65 -11.49 -42.73
N ASP A 19 -17.44 -10.51 -42.29
CA ASP A 19 -17.14 -9.71 -41.10
C ASP A 19 -17.13 -10.60 -39.84
N GLU A 20 -18.04 -11.56 -39.73
CA GLU A 20 -18.10 -12.52 -38.62
C GLU A 20 -16.90 -13.49 -38.63
N HIS A 21 -16.46 -13.92 -39.82
CA HIS A 21 -15.25 -14.74 -39.97
C HIS A 21 -13.98 -13.97 -39.56
N ASP A 22 -13.84 -12.74 -40.02
CA ASP A 22 -12.69 -11.88 -39.71
C ASP A 22 -12.65 -11.53 -38.21
N GLN A 23 -13.80 -11.21 -37.60
CA GLN A 23 -13.91 -11.00 -36.15
C GLN A 23 -13.49 -12.23 -35.36
N ARG A 24 -13.89 -13.43 -35.80
CA ARG A 24 -13.48 -14.70 -35.15
C ARG A 24 -11.97 -14.91 -35.24
N LEU A 25 -11.36 -14.68 -36.40
CA LEU A 25 -9.92 -14.80 -36.58
C LEU A 25 -9.16 -13.78 -35.74
N MET A 26 -9.63 -12.53 -35.72
CA MET A 26 -9.06 -11.46 -34.88
C MET A 26 -9.17 -11.80 -33.39
N LEU A 27 -10.31 -12.31 -32.92
CA LEU A 27 -10.46 -12.69 -31.51
C LEU A 27 -9.50 -13.81 -31.13
N ARG A 28 -9.35 -14.82 -32.01
CA ARG A 28 -8.43 -15.94 -31.76
C ARG A 28 -6.98 -15.47 -31.73
N SER A 29 -6.56 -14.63 -32.67
CA SER A 29 -5.18 -14.11 -32.69
C SER A 29 -4.90 -13.20 -31.49
N SER A 30 -5.87 -12.35 -31.11
CA SER A 30 -5.77 -11.48 -29.94
C SER A 30 -5.69 -12.27 -28.64
N TRP A 31 -6.48 -13.35 -28.53
CA TRP A 31 -6.43 -14.25 -27.38
C TRP A 31 -5.09 -14.98 -27.26
N LEU A 32 -4.55 -15.50 -28.37
CA LEU A 32 -3.25 -16.15 -28.37
C LEU A 32 -2.13 -15.18 -27.98
N ARG A 33 -2.18 -13.95 -28.49
CA ARG A 33 -1.24 -12.90 -28.11
C ARG A 33 -1.33 -12.56 -26.62
N LEU A 34 -2.55 -12.41 -26.10
CA LEU A 34 -2.77 -12.16 -24.68
C LEU A 34 -2.20 -13.29 -23.81
N LEU A 35 -2.34 -14.55 -24.24
CA LEU A 35 -1.80 -15.70 -23.53
C LEU A 35 -0.26 -15.67 -23.49
N GLU A 36 0.37 -15.34 -24.62
CA GLU A 36 1.82 -15.19 -24.72
C GLU A 36 2.34 -14.02 -23.87
N ASP A 37 1.65 -12.88 -23.90
CA ASP A 37 1.98 -11.71 -23.07
C ASP A 37 1.83 -12.04 -21.57
N ALA A 38 0.76 -12.76 -21.19
CA ALA A 38 0.53 -13.20 -19.82
C ALA A 38 1.61 -14.19 -19.35
N GLN A 39 2.01 -15.14 -20.19
CA GLN A 39 3.07 -16.09 -19.87
C GLN A 39 4.42 -15.39 -19.72
N THR A 40 4.75 -14.47 -20.63
CA THR A 40 5.98 -13.66 -20.55
C THR A 40 6.01 -12.82 -19.26
N CYS A 41 4.88 -12.22 -18.90
CA CYS A 41 4.75 -11.48 -17.65
C CYS A 41 4.96 -12.39 -16.43
N GLN A 42 4.36 -13.58 -16.43
CA GLN A 42 4.52 -14.57 -15.37
C GLN A 42 5.98 -15.01 -15.20
N ASP A 43 6.67 -15.34 -16.29
CA ASP A 43 8.07 -15.80 -16.24
C ASP A 43 9.00 -14.70 -15.71
N ASN A 44 8.77 -13.45 -16.13
CA ASN A 44 9.49 -12.29 -15.61
C ASN A 44 9.25 -12.11 -14.10
N LEU A 45 7.98 -12.20 -13.65
CA LEU A 45 7.63 -12.07 -12.24
C LEU A 45 8.25 -13.18 -11.39
N ILE A 46 8.29 -14.42 -11.88
CA ILE A 46 8.95 -15.54 -11.19
C ILE A 46 10.45 -15.26 -11.02
N GLY A 47 11.11 -14.73 -12.07
CA GLY A 47 12.52 -14.34 -11.99
C GLY A 47 12.80 -13.26 -10.94
N MET A 48 11.90 -12.28 -10.80
CA MET A 48 12.06 -11.17 -9.85
C MET A 48 11.58 -11.49 -8.43
N GLN A 49 10.72 -12.51 -8.27
CA GLN A 49 10.07 -12.84 -7.00
C GLN A 49 11.06 -13.00 -5.84
N THR A 50 12.19 -13.67 -6.09
CA THR A 50 13.19 -13.93 -5.06
C THR A 50 13.85 -12.64 -4.56
N GLU A 51 14.13 -11.71 -5.46
CA GLU A 51 14.73 -10.42 -5.11
C GLU A 51 13.76 -9.58 -4.29
N TYR A 52 12.51 -9.44 -4.76
CA TYR A 52 11.49 -8.67 -4.06
C TYR A 52 11.15 -9.23 -2.68
N LYS A 53 11.12 -10.56 -2.52
CA LYS A 53 10.98 -11.19 -1.19
C LYS A 53 12.13 -10.79 -0.26
N ARG A 54 13.37 -10.85 -0.75
CA ARG A 54 14.55 -10.49 0.05
C ARG A 54 14.51 -9.01 0.43
N GLU A 55 14.22 -8.15 -0.53
CA GLU A 55 14.13 -6.70 -0.32
C GLU A 55 13.03 -6.36 0.70
N LEU A 56 11.86 -7.00 0.60
CA LEU A 56 10.77 -6.81 1.56
C LEU A 56 11.21 -7.16 2.99
N ILE A 57 11.88 -8.30 3.19
CA ILE A 57 12.35 -8.73 4.52
C ILE A 57 13.36 -7.73 5.09
N VAL A 58 14.31 -7.26 4.27
CA VAL A 58 15.30 -6.25 4.67
C VAL A 58 14.60 -4.95 5.06
N ASN A 59 13.64 -4.50 4.26
CA ASN A 59 12.88 -3.28 4.51
C ASN A 59 12.03 -3.37 5.78
N ILE A 60 11.36 -4.50 6.04
CA ILE A 60 10.61 -4.74 7.28
C ILE A 60 11.53 -4.66 8.50
N ASN A 61 12.71 -5.26 8.44
CA ASN A 61 13.68 -5.22 9.54
C ASN A 61 14.21 -3.81 9.79
N SER A 62 14.51 -3.07 8.72
CA SER A 62 14.90 -1.66 8.81
C SER A 62 13.78 -0.81 9.41
N PHE A 63 12.53 -1.05 8.98
CA PHE A 63 11.36 -0.33 9.50
C PHE A 63 11.11 -0.61 10.98
N LYS A 64 11.34 -1.83 11.47
CA LYS A 64 11.29 -2.14 12.91
C LYS A 64 12.29 -1.30 13.71
N ALA A 65 13.50 -1.09 13.20
CA ALA A 65 14.49 -0.24 13.84
C ALA A 65 14.07 1.24 13.80
N ASP A 66 13.56 1.72 12.66
CA ASP A 66 13.02 3.08 12.52
C ASP A 66 11.86 3.35 13.49
N VAL A 67 10.93 2.41 13.67
CA VAL A 67 9.82 2.54 14.63
C VAL A 67 10.33 2.68 16.07
N LYS A 68 11.35 1.90 16.46
CA LYS A 68 11.96 2.03 17.79
C LYS A 68 12.67 3.36 17.98
N GLN A 69 13.45 3.78 16.98
CA GLN A 69 14.12 5.08 17.01
C GLN A 69 13.12 6.24 17.09
N PHE A 70 12.01 6.15 16.34
CA PHE A 70 10.93 7.11 16.39
C PHE A 70 10.29 7.18 17.78
N ARG A 71 10.10 6.03 18.45
CA ARG A 71 9.61 5.98 19.83
C ARG A 71 10.57 6.66 20.80
N ASP A 72 11.86 6.35 20.71
CA ASP A 72 12.88 6.95 21.55
C ASP A 72 12.96 8.48 21.37
N ASP A 73 12.81 8.96 20.14
CA ASP A 73 12.77 10.39 19.83
C ASP A 73 11.48 11.04 20.37
N PHE A 74 10.33 10.36 20.25
CA PHE A 74 9.07 10.83 20.81
C PHE A 74 9.14 10.96 22.34
N GLU A 75 9.77 10.02 23.05
CA GLU A 75 9.89 10.09 24.51
C GLU A 75 10.84 11.20 24.98
N LYS A 76 11.94 11.45 24.23
CA LYS A 76 12.95 12.45 24.61
C LYS A 76 12.58 13.86 24.17
N ASN A 77 12.10 14.00 22.94
CA ASN A 77 11.90 15.28 22.26
C ASN A 77 10.42 15.58 21.98
N GLY A 78 9.51 14.71 22.43
CA GLY A 78 8.08 14.86 22.21
C GLY A 78 7.44 16.08 22.89
N PRO A 79 6.15 16.28 22.62
CA PRO A 79 5.37 17.39 23.16
C PRO A 79 5.01 17.26 24.65
N ALA A 80 5.41 16.15 25.30
CA ALA A 80 5.28 15.95 26.74
C ALA A 80 6.54 16.36 27.53
N ALA A 81 7.58 16.86 26.84
CA ALA A 81 8.80 17.33 27.49
C ALA A 81 8.52 18.47 28.47
N LEU A 82 9.13 18.41 29.66
CA LEU A 82 8.97 19.41 30.70
C LEU A 82 9.61 20.75 30.30
N GLY A 83 8.94 21.87 30.59
CA GLY A 83 9.49 23.21 30.42
C GLY A 83 9.34 23.82 29.02
N ILE A 84 8.56 23.23 28.12
CA ILE A 84 8.30 23.79 26.79
C ILE A 84 7.11 24.75 26.79
N ALA A 85 7.14 25.76 25.92
CA ALA A 85 6.02 26.68 25.78
C ALA A 85 4.81 25.98 25.13
N PRO A 86 3.57 26.32 25.49
CA PRO A 86 2.37 25.67 24.92
C PRO A 86 2.30 25.72 23.38
N ARG A 87 2.73 26.83 22.78
CA ARG A 87 2.81 26.96 21.31
C ARG A 87 3.83 25.99 20.69
N GLU A 88 4.97 25.82 21.35
CA GLU A 88 6.01 24.88 20.90
C GLU A 88 5.52 23.43 21.01
N ALA A 89 4.78 23.12 22.07
CA ALA A 89 4.21 21.79 22.24
C ALA A 89 3.18 21.44 21.14
N VAL A 90 2.31 22.39 20.76
CA VAL A 90 1.38 22.21 19.63
C VAL A 90 2.14 21.89 18.34
N GLU A 91 3.23 22.61 18.06
CA GLU A 91 4.04 22.39 16.86
C GLU A 91 4.73 21.02 16.89
N ARG A 92 5.25 20.60 18.05
CA ARG A 92 5.81 19.26 18.24
C ARG A 92 4.76 18.16 18.03
N VAL A 93 3.53 18.33 18.55
CA VAL A 93 2.43 17.39 18.27
C VAL A 93 2.18 17.26 16.78
N ARG A 94 2.07 18.40 16.06
CA ARG A 94 1.83 18.41 14.62
C ARG A 94 2.93 17.64 13.87
N ARG A 95 4.19 17.92 14.18
CA ARG A 95 5.35 17.24 13.58
C ARG A 95 5.30 15.73 13.83
N PHE A 96 5.19 15.30 15.09
CA PHE A 96 5.18 13.88 15.44
C PHE A 96 3.95 13.15 14.88
N LYS A 97 2.82 13.84 14.72
CA LYS A 97 1.63 13.30 14.04
C LYS A 97 1.91 13.00 12.57
N GLU A 98 2.46 13.96 11.83
CA GLU A 98 2.83 13.77 10.41
C GLU A 98 3.84 12.63 10.23
N GLU A 99 4.85 12.59 11.10
CA GLU A 99 5.85 11.52 11.12
C GLU A 99 5.26 10.13 11.45
N CYS A 100 4.27 10.07 12.34
CA CYS A 100 3.55 8.83 12.69
C CYS A 100 2.65 8.36 11.54
N GLU A 101 1.96 9.29 10.84
CA GLU A 101 1.13 8.98 9.68
C GLU A 101 1.97 8.41 8.52
N MET A 102 3.14 8.98 8.25
CA MET A 102 4.06 8.45 7.24
C MET A 102 4.46 6.99 7.54
N ARG A 103 4.74 6.68 8.81
CA ARG A 103 5.12 5.33 9.24
C ARG A 103 3.93 4.37 9.21
N THR A 104 2.73 4.84 9.53
CA THR A 104 1.49 4.05 9.39
C THR A 104 1.27 3.64 7.94
N ARG A 105 1.47 4.55 6.96
CA ARG A 105 1.37 4.20 5.54
C ARG A 105 2.42 3.18 5.11
N LYS A 106 3.66 3.29 5.61
CA LYS A 106 4.69 2.28 5.36
C LYS A 106 4.31 0.91 5.93
N GLN A 107 3.77 0.88 7.14
CA GLN A 107 3.25 -0.35 7.75
C GLN A 107 2.17 -1.00 6.88
N GLU A 108 1.22 -0.23 6.31
CA GLU A 108 0.19 -0.75 5.41
C GLU A 108 0.79 -1.36 4.12
N ILE A 109 1.81 -0.72 3.55
CA ILE A 109 2.52 -1.24 2.37
C ILE A 109 3.22 -2.55 2.71
N TYR A 110 3.92 -2.63 3.85
CA TYR A 110 4.57 -3.85 4.28
C TYR A 110 3.58 -4.96 4.61
N TYR A 111 2.44 -4.62 5.23
CA TYR A 111 1.35 -5.56 5.50
C TYR A 111 0.84 -6.18 4.19
N ALA A 112 0.59 -5.36 3.16
CA ALA A 112 0.18 -5.85 1.85
C ALA A 112 1.28 -6.69 1.18
N GLY A 113 2.55 -6.35 1.36
CA GLY A 113 3.68 -7.15 0.89
C GLY A 113 3.80 -8.50 1.60
N GLU A 114 3.58 -8.53 2.91
CA GLU A 114 3.54 -9.76 3.70
C GLU A 114 2.40 -10.67 3.23
N ASP A 115 1.21 -10.12 3.01
CA ASP A 115 0.06 -10.85 2.47
C ASP A 115 0.36 -11.42 1.07
N LEU A 116 0.92 -10.58 0.18
CA LEU A 116 1.29 -10.96 -1.19
C LEU A 116 2.26 -12.14 -1.24
N PHE A 117 3.20 -12.24 -0.29
CA PHE A 117 4.19 -13.31 -0.25
C PHE A 117 3.88 -14.41 0.78
N GLY A 118 2.78 -14.31 1.52
CA GLY A 118 2.36 -15.28 2.53
C GLY A 118 3.20 -15.29 3.81
N PHE A 119 3.78 -14.14 4.20
CA PHE A 119 4.52 -14.00 5.46
C PHE A 119 3.58 -13.70 6.63
N PRO A 120 3.94 -14.12 7.87
CA PRO A 120 3.19 -13.74 9.06
C PRO A 120 3.32 -12.23 9.32
N HIS A 121 2.18 -11.59 9.54
CA HIS A 121 2.14 -10.15 9.77
C HIS A 121 2.95 -9.74 11.00
N GLN A 122 3.84 -8.76 10.81
CA GLN A 122 4.59 -8.18 11.91
C GLN A 122 3.75 -7.15 12.66
N SER A 123 3.84 -7.16 13.99
CA SER A 123 3.24 -6.13 14.83
C SER A 123 4.27 -5.06 15.21
N TYR A 124 3.80 -3.83 15.42
CA TYR A 124 4.64 -2.67 15.78
C TYR A 124 4.07 -1.98 17.03
N PRO A 125 4.19 -2.59 18.23
CA PRO A 125 3.56 -2.09 19.44
C PRO A 125 3.96 -0.65 19.80
N GLU A 126 5.21 -0.28 19.55
CA GLU A 126 5.74 1.06 19.84
C GLU A 126 5.09 2.13 18.94
N LEU A 127 4.76 1.78 17.69
CA LEU A 127 4.06 2.68 16.77
C LEU A 127 2.59 2.86 17.21
N ASP A 128 1.92 1.77 17.58
CA ASP A 128 0.54 1.79 18.08
C ASP A 128 0.42 2.60 19.39
N GLN A 129 1.38 2.43 20.30
CA GLN A 129 1.46 3.21 21.52
C GLN A 129 1.63 4.70 21.23
N THR A 130 2.58 5.05 20.35
CA THR A 130 2.86 6.44 19.99
C THR A 130 1.65 7.09 19.31
N LYS A 131 0.93 6.35 18.47
CA LYS A 131 -0.31 6.83 17.83
C LYS A 131 -1.39 7.19 18.85
N LYS A 132 -1.58 6.35 19.88
CA LYS A 132 -2.53 6.62 20.98
C LYS A 132 -2.12 7.87 21.78
N GLU A 133 -0.85 7.97 22.14
CA GLU A 133 -0.32 9.10 22.90
C GLU A 133 -0.43 10.42 22.11
N ILE A 134 -0.10 10.42 20.81
CA ILE A 134 -0.29 11.57 19.93
C ILE A 134 -1.78 11.98 19.87
N SER A 135 -2.71 11.03 19.79
CA SER A 135 -4.14 11.32 19.78
C SER A 135 -4.59 12.04 21.07
N HIS A 136 -4.13 11.58 22.23
CA HIS A 136 -4.43 12.22 23.51
C HIS A 136 -3.82 13.62 23.61
N LEU A 137 -2.56 13.78 23.18
CA LEU A 137 -1.87 15.07 23.20
C LEU A 137 -2.52 16.07 22.24
N THR A 138 -2.94 15.62 21.05
CA THR A 138 -3.69 16.44 20.09
C THR A 138 -4.95 16.99 20.73
N LEU A 139 -5.76 16.13 21.38
CA LEU A 139 -6.99 16.57 22.07
C LEU A 139 -6.71 17.59 23.18
N LEU A 140 -5.68 17.34 24.00
CA LEU A 140 -5.29 18.23 25.09
C LEU A 140 -4.88 19.61 24.59
N TYR A 141 -4.01 19.67 23.57
CA TYR A 141 -3.51 20.93 23.05
C TYR A 141 -4.55 21.66 22.19
N ASP A 142 -5.42 20.95 21.48
CA ASP A 142 -6.55 21.56 20.77
C ASP A 142 -7.51 22.25 21.76
N LEU A 143 -7.79 21.62 22.90
CA LEU A 143 -8.59 22.23 23.97
C LEU A 143 -7.90 23.46 24.56
N TYR A 144 -6.60 23.40 24.81
CA TYR A 144 -5.82 24.55 25.28
C TYR A 144 -5.91 25.73 24.30
N VAL A 145 -5.75 25.47 23.00
CA VAL A 145 -5.81 26.52 21.97
C VAL A 145 -7.22 27.12 21.88
N GLN A 146 -8.27 26.31 22.00
CA GLN A 146 -9.66 26.79 22.00
C GLN A 146 -9.97 27.66 23.21
N THR A 147 -9.62 27.20 24.42
CA THR A 147 -9.85 27.97 25.66
C THR A 147 -9.08 29.29 25.66
N PHE A 148 -7.81 29.28 25.25
CA PHE A 148 -6.99 30.50 25.14
C PHE A 148 -7.52 31.49 24.10
N LYS A 149 -8.04 31.01 22.96
CA LYS A 149 -8.67 31.88 21.94
C LYS A 149 -10.03 32.44 22.38
N SER A 150 -10.75 31.71 23.24
CA SER A 150 -12.07 32.10 23.73
C SER A 150 -12.06 33.07 24.91
N LEU A 151 -10.91 33.26 25.57
CA LEU A 151 -10.73 34.26 26.61
C LEU A 151 -10.62 35.65 25.97
N PRO A 152 -11.64 36.53 26.12
CA PRO A 152 -11.49 37.92 25.76
C PRO A 152 -10.50 38.56 26.73
N GLY A 153 -9.49 39.26 26.18
CA GLY A 153 -8.74 40.26 26.94
C GLY A 153 -9.61 41.46 27.25
#